data_AF-A0A6B3GBD4-F1
#
_entry.id   AF-A0A6B3GBD4-F1
#
_cell.length_a   1.000
_cell.length_b   1.000
_cell.length_c   1.000
_cell.angle_alpha   90.00
_cell.angle_beta   90.00
_cell.angle_gamma   90.00
#
_symmetry.space_group_name_H-M   'P 1'
#
loop_
_entity.id
_entity.type
_entity.pdbx_description
1 polymer ?
#
loop_
_entity_poly.entity_id
_entity_poly.type
_entity_poly.pdbx_seq_one_letter_code
_entity_poly.pdbx_strand_id
1 'polypeptide(L)' 'VTDHERLTALAREWEAKYGADWHFDVEEGSFVQAEAGHAHVFAVHPRTAFGFGKGEPYSQTRHRFT' A
#
# COMPACT_ATOMS: atom_id res chain seq x y z
N VAL A 1 -1.00 -10.98 -0.91
CA VAL A 1 -1.99 -10.65 -1.96
C VAL A 1 -1.44 -11.23 -3.23
N THR A 2 -2.17 -12.16 -3.83
CA THR A 2 -1.73 -12.91 -5.01
C THR A 2 -2.77 -12.94 -6.13
N ASP A 3 -3.99 -12.44 -5.84
CA ASP A 3 -5.06 -12.33 -6.82
C ASP A 3 -4.68 -11.35 -7.93
N HIS A 4 -4.76 -11.78 -9.18
CA HIS A 4 -4.23 -11.04 -10.33
C HIS A 4 -4.98 -9.73 -10.54
N GLU A 5 -6.32 -9.75 -10.56
CA GLU A 5 -7.13 -8.54 -10.77
C GLU A 5 -6.87 -7.49 -9.69
N ARG A 6 -6.81 -7.94 -8.43
CA ARG A 6 -6.48 -7.07 -7.30
C ARG A 6 -5.07 -6.50 -7.41
N LEU A 7 -4.10 -7.28 -7.85
CA LEU A 7 -2.74 -6.80 -8.07
C LEU A 7 -2.69 -5.78 -9.21
N THR A 8 -3.34 -6.02 -10.34
CA THR A 8 -3.40 -5.06 -11.45
C THR A 8 -4.02 -3.73 -11.03
N ALA A 9 -5.08 -3.77 -10.22
CA ALA A 9 -5.69 -2.56 -9.68
C ALA A 9 -4.71 -1.81 -8.76
N LEU A 10 -4.01 -2.52 -7.87
CA LEU A 10 -3.03 -1.89 -6.97
C LEU A 10 -1.84 -1.31 -7.73
N ALA A 11 -1.33 -1.97 -8.78
CA ALA A 11 -0.23 -1.46 -9.60
C ALA A 11 -0.58 -0.11 -10.23
N ARG A 12 -1.80 0.02 -10.77
CA ARG A 12 -2.31 1.28 -11.33
C ARG A 12 -2.43 2.39 -10.29
N GLU A 13 -2.95 2.08 -9.10
CA GLU A 13 -3.06 3.05 -8.00
C GLU A 13 -1.67 3.51 -7.51
N TRP A 14 -0.68 2.63 -7.53
CA TRP A 14 0.70 2.99 -7.18
C TRP A 14 1.29 3.98 -8.17
N GLU A 15 1.19 3.68 -9.47
CA GLU A 15 1.67 4.58 -10.53
C GLU A 15 0.92 5.92 -10.51
N ALA A 16 -0.40 5.91 -10.33
CA ALA A 16 -1.21 7.13 -10.23
C ALA A 16 -0.77 8.02 -9.05
N LYS A 17 -0.34 7.42 -7.94
CA LYS A 17 0.08 8.13 -6.74
C LYS A 17 1.52 8.62 -6.78
N TYR A 18 2.44 7.82 -7.33
CA TYR A 18 3.87 8.05 -7.23
C TYR A 18 4.57 8.35 -8.57
N GLY A 19 3.86 8.23 -9.69
CA GLY A 19 4.36 8.49 -11.03
C GLY A 19 4.87 7.24 -11.76
N ALA A 20 5.26 7.43 -13.02
CA ALA A 20 5.66 6.35 -13.94
C ALA A 20 6.87 5.53 -13.45
N ASP A 21 7.73 6.09 -12.61
CA ASP A 21 8.86 5.37 -11.99
C ASP A 21 8.38 4.22 -11.07
N TRP A 22 7.11 4.27 -10.63
CA TRP A 22 6.45 3.24 -9.83
C TRP A 22 5.50 2.36 -10.67
N HIS A 23 5.76 2.25 -11.98
CA HIS A 23 5.08 1.29 -12.84
C HIS A 23 5.50 -0.14 -12.48
N PHE A 24 4.51 -1.02 -12.33
CA PHE A 24 4.69 -2.45 -12.10
C PHE A 24 3.81 -3.25 -13.05
N ASP A 25 4.40 -4.27 -13.67
CA ASP A 25 3.65 -5.37 -14.28
C ASP A 25 3.25 -6.39 -13.20
N VAL A 26 2.31 -7.27 -13.53
CA VAL A 26 1.83 -8.32 -12.62
C VAL A 26 2.11 -9.70 -13.19
N GLU A 27 3.00 -10.41 -12.54
CA GLU A 27 3.42 -11.77 -12.92
C GLU A 27 3.51 -12.67 -11.69
N GLU A 28 3.10 -13.93 -11.85
CA GLU A 28 3.21 -14.98 -10.83
C GLU A 28 2.69 -14.58 -9.43
N GLY A 29 1.63 -13.78 -9.37
CA GLY A 29 1.04 -13.31 -8.12
C GLY A 29 1.87 -12.26 -7.38
N SER A 30 2.67 -11.48 -8.11
CA SER A 30 3.55 -10.43 -7.59
C SER A 30 3.64 -9.23 -8.53
N PHE A 31 4.21 -8.14 -8.04
CA PHE A 31 4.65 -7.03 -8.89
C PHE A 31 6.04 -7.34 -9.47
N VAL A 32 6.29 -6.90 -10.69
CA VAL A 32 7.62 -6.98 -11.33
C VAL A 32 7.95 -5.65 -12.00
N GLN A 33 9.24 -5.33 -12.08
CA GLN A 33 9.76 -4.17 -12.80
C GLN A 33 11.09 -4.57 -13.44
N ALA A 34 11.43 -4.04 -14.62
CA ALA A 34 12.59 -4.50 -15.40
C ALA A 34 13.93 -4.56 -14.63
N GLU A 35 14.12 -3.67 -13.65
CA GLU A 35 15.35 -3.56 -12.87
C GLU A 35 15.29 -4.29 -11.51
N ALA A 36 14.13 -4.85 -11.14
CA ALA A 36 13.87 -5.48 -9.85
C ALA A 36 13.25 -6.87 -10.00
N GLY A 37 13.59 -7.78 -9.09
CA GLY A 37 12.92 -9.09 -9.01
C GLY A 37 11.45 -8.97 -8.55
N HIS A 38 10.82 -10.12 -8.32
CA HIS A 38 9.44 -10.17 -7.83
C HIS A 38 9.24 -9.44 -6.49
N ALA A 39 8.34 -8.48 -6.48
CA ALA A 39 7.89 -7.76 -5.29
C ALA A 39 6.54 -8.29 -4.81
N HIS A 40 6.55 -9.08 -3.74
CA HIS A 40 5.34 -9.63 -3.15
C HIS A 40 4.53 -8.56 -2.39
N VAL A 41 3.23 -8.53 -2.62
CA VAL A 41 2.32 -7.55 -2.01
C VAL A 41 1.62 -8.15 -0.79
N PHE A 42 1.64 -7.44 0.33
CA PHE A 42 0.98 -7.87 1.57
C PHE A 42 -0.18 -6.93 1.93
N ALA A 43 -1.28 -7.51 2.42
CA ALA A 43 -2.42 -6.73 2.91
C ALA A 43 -2.38 -6.66 4.43
N VAL A 44 -2.30 -5.45 4.96
CA VAL A 44 -2.42 -5.19 6.41
C VAL A 44 -3.87 -4.85 6.71
N HIS A 45 -4.47 -5.59 7.63
CA HIS A 45 -5.83 -5.34 8.12
C HIS A 45 -5.73 -4.68 9.50
N PRO A 46 -5.65 -3.33 9.57
CA PRO A 46 -5.46 -2.65 10.85
C PRO A 46 -6.66 -2.90 11.75
N ARG A 47 -6.42 -3.21 13.02
CA ARG A 47 -7.47 -3.25 14.07
C ARG A 47 -7.48 -2.00 14.93
N THR A 48 -6.34 -1.33 15.03
CA THR A 48 -6.18 -0.11 15.83
C THR A 48 -5.13 0.77 15.18
N ALA A 49 -5.39 2.08 15.14
CA ALA A 49 -4.41 3.10 14.76
C ALA A 49 -4.40 4.22 15.80
N PHE A 50 -3.24 4.85 16.00
CA PHE A 50 -3.07 5.96 16.93
C PHE A 50 -2.63 7.20 16.16
N GLY A 51 -3.43 8.27 16.25
CA GLY A 51 -3.08 9.60 15.76
C GLY A 51 -2.57 10.46 16.90
N PHE A 52 -1.51 11.24 16.65
CA PHE A 52 -0.91 12.14 17.63
C PHE A 52 -0.86 13.55 17.04
N GLY A 53 -1.56 14.49 17.67
CA GLY A 53 -1.49 15.92 17.33
C GLY A 53 -0.37 16.60 18.12
N LYS A 54 0.54 17.25 17.40
CA LYS A 54 1.58 18.10 17.99
C LYS A 54 1.10 19.56 18.03
N GLY A 55 1.51 20.32 19.04
CA GLY A 55 1.17 21.74 19.21
C GLY A 55 0.51 22.00 20.56
N GLU A 56 -0.23 23.10 20.68
CA GLU A 56 -0.97 23.44 21.89
C GLU A 56 -2.47 23.64 21.56
N PRO A 57 -3.36 22.72 21.96
CA PRO A 57 -3.11 21.56 22.82
C PRO A 57 -2.51 20.35 22.09
N TYR A 58 -1.67 19.60 22.78
CA TYR A 58 -1.29 18.24 22.38
C TYR A 58 -2.50 17.30 22.47
N SER A 59 -2.61 16.34 21.55
CA SER A 59 -3.74 15.39 21.53
C SER A 59 -3.35 14.00 21.06
N GLN A 60 -4.13 13.00 21.48
CA GLN A 60 -4.02 11.61 21.04
C GLN A 60 -5.41 11.05 20.73
N THR A 61 -5.55 10.39 19.58
CA THR A 61 -6.78 9.71 19.17
C THR A 61 -6.49 8.24 18.87
N ARG A 62 -7.28 7.34 19.47
CA ARG A 62 -7.27 5.91 19.13
C ARG A 62 -8.43 5.61 18.19
N HIS A 63 -8.11 5.18 16.98
CA HIS A 63 -9.08 4.66 16.01
C HIS A 63 -9.17 3.14 16.15
N ARG A 64 -10.39 2.59 16.19
CA ARG A 64 -10.65 1.15 16.14
C ARG A 64 -11.35 0.82 14.83
N PHE A 65 -10.88 -0.22 14.16
CA PHE A 65 -11.48 -0.73 12.94
C PHE A 65 -12.08 -2.09 13.28
N THR A 66 -13.38 -2.23 13.07
CA THR A 66 -14.19 -3.43 13.34
C THR A 66 -14.80 -3.92 12.06
#